data_AF-A0A2S9DGV6-F1
#
_entry.id   AF-A0A2S9DGV6-F1
#
_cell.length_a   1.000
_cell.length_b   1.000
_cell.length_c   1.000
_cell.angle_alpha   90.00
_cell.angle_beta   90.00
_cell.angle_gamma   90.00
#
_symmetry.space_group_name_H-M   'P 1'
#
loop_
_entity.id
_entity.type
_entity.pdbx_description
1 polymer ?
#
loop_
_entity_poly.entity_id
_entity_poly.type
_entity_poly.pdbx_seq_one_letter_code
_entity_poly.pdbx_strand_id
1 'polypeptide(L)'
;MSHARTSRPRYLNAVATSLLLVTATGGLSACREEKKPAPPYPAVEWQGTAPSEAIEDDPWVIAARKSLEAQAVAQNVTDFTLPELEATTGLELRTRLSRIPLNDVAQKRRPDIRPGPDPFLPLTAHAGRDPGTGEVHGCVVRWASDTGEIPDELSATGVMFRMEHLAGGQLRITSVVTLPDLDCSTAKPPLAMFVPAPEPSTVTDAQNVVRAKPAEIDPEYVKPA
;
A
#
# COMPACT_ATOMS: atom_id res chain seq x y z
N MET A 1 -18.27 55.01 73.51
CA MET A 1 -17.34 55.93 74.19
C MET A 1 -16.16 56.17 73.27
N SER A 2 -15.86 57.44 73.03
CA SER A 2 -14.82 57.98 72.15
C SER A 2 -13.43 57.38 72.37
N HIS A 3 -12.65 57.23 71.30
CA HIS A 3 -11.52 58.13 71.06
C HIS A 3 -11.07 58.07 69.59
N ALA A 4 -11.20 59.21 68.93
CA ALA A 4 -10.51 59.54 67.69
C ALA A 4 -9.02 59.75 67.96
N ARG A 5 -8.18 59.42 66.98
CA ARG A 5 -6.90 60.11 66.79
C ARG A 5 -6.62 60.32 65.30
N THR A 6 -6.44 61.60 65.00
CA THR A 6 -6.16 62.31 63.75
C THR A 6 -4.80 61.92 63.13
N SER A 7 -4.74 61.74 61.79
CA SER A 7 -4.09 62.61 60.77
C SER A 7 -2.54 62.69 60.84
N ARG A 8 -1.71 62.69 59.79
CA ARG A 8 -1.83 62.82 58.32
C ARG A 8 -0.40 62.60 57.72
N PRO A 9 -0.10 62.87 56.43
CA PRO A 9 0.43 61.94 55.44
C PRO A 9 1.95 62.06 55.18
N ARG A 10 2.53 61.14 54.40
CA ARG A 10 3.66 61.46 53.51
C ARG A 10 3.46 60.84 52.13
N TYR A 11 3.75 61.69 51.17
CA TYR A 11 3.58 61.57 49.73
C TYR A 11 4.69 60.72 49.07
N LEU A 12 4.33 60.21 47.89
CA LEU A 12 5.17 59.93 46.71
C LEU A 12 6.17 58.76 46.80
N ASN A 13 5.91 57.70 46.04
CA ASN A 13 6.44 57.64 44.67
C ASN A 13 5.71 56.55 43.86
N ALA A 14 5.20 56.96 42.70
CA ALA A 14 4.69 56.08 41.68
C ALA A 14 5.86 55.28 41.08
N VAL A 15 5.71 53.95 41.02
CA VAL A 15 6.46 53.13 40.07
C VAL A 15 5.41 52.30 39.34
N ALA A 16 5.10 52.76 38.12
CA ALA A 16 4.40 51.97 37.14
C ALA A 16 5.25 50.74 36.80
N THR A 17 4.68 49.54 36.94
CA THR A 17 5.29 48.32 36.37
C THR A 17 4.28 47.71 35.42
N SER A 18 4.67 47.74 34.16
CA SER A 18 3.90 47.37 32.98
C SER A 18 3.53 45.88 32.95
N LEU A 19 2.41 45.62 32.29
CA LEU A 19 1.89 44.32 31.86
C LEU A 19 2.96 43.39 31.27
N LEU A 20 2.82 42.09 31.55
CA LEU A 20 3.04 41.03 30.57
C LEU A 20 2.03 39.90 30.85
N LEU A 21 0.88 39.97 30.17
CA LEU A 21 0.00 38.81 29.99
C LEU A 21 0.76 37.80 29.11
N VAL A 22 1.21 36.70 29.70
CA VAL A 22 1.68 35.55 28.95
C VAL A 22 0.44 34.77 28.49
N THR A 23 -0.08 35.12 27.31
CA THR A 23 -0.99 34.24 26.58
C THR A 23 -0.18 33.04 26.10
N ALA A 24 -0.23 31.95 26.86
CA ALA A 24 0.23 30.65 26.40
C ALA A 24 -0.75 30.14 25.34
N THR A 25 -0.55 30.57 24.09
CA THR A 25 -1.09 29.87 22.92
C THR A 25 -0.41 28.51 22.87
N GLY A 26 -1.01 27.52 23.53
CA GLY A 26 -0.69 26.12 23.31
C GLY A 26 -1.02 25.78 21.86
N GLY A 27 -0.02 25.93 20.99
CA GLY A 27 -0.09 25.45 19.63
C GLY A 27 -0.33 23.94 19.68
N LEU A 28 -1.55 23.53 19.31
CA LEU A 28 -1.82 22.20 18.82
C LEU A 28 -0.93 22.00 17.60
N SER A 29 0.30 21.55 17.84
CA SER A 29 1.12 20.94 16.81
C SER A 29 0.38 19.66 16.44
N ALA A 30 -0.46 19.77 15.41
CA ALA A 30 -0.90 18.61 14.66
C ALA A 30 0.38 17.86 14.27
N CYS A 31 0.62 16.73 14.93
CA CYS A 31 1.65 15.78 14.53
C CYS A 31 1.23 15.31 13.13
N ARG A 32 1.67 16.04 12.12
CA ARG A 32 1.56 15.62 10.73
C ARG A 32 2.50 14.44 10.65
N GLU A 33 1.93 13.25 10.64
CA GLU A 33 2.64 11.99 10.43
C GLU A 33 3.49 12.19 9.17
N GLU A 34 4.81 12.34 9.37
CA GLU A 34 5.74 12.68 8.31
C GLU A 34 5.88 11.41 7.46
N LYS A 35 5.10 11.33 6.38
CA LYS A 35 5.15 10.19 5.47
C LYS A 35 6.58 10.11 4.94
N LYS A 36 7.31 9.04 5.29
CA LYS A 36 8.64 8.78 4.73
C LYS A 36 8.54 8.91 3.20
N PRO A 37 9.50 9.57 2.54
CA PRO A 37 9.52 9.59 1.08
C PRO A 37 9.42 8.16 0.57
N ALA A 38 8.50 7.89 -0.36
CA ALA A 38 8.41 6.57 -0.95
C ALA A 38 9.77 6.29 -1.64
N PRO A 39 10.40 5.14 -1.39
CA PRO A 39 11.60 4.77 -2.13
C PRO A 39 11.29 4.80 -3.64
N PRO A 40 12.30 5.05 -4.50
CA PRO A 40 12.08 4.96 -5.94
C PRO A 40 11.48 3.59 -6.26
N TYR A 41 10.45 3.59 -7.10
CA TYR A 41 9.78 2.37 -7.51
C TYR A 41 10.80 1.46 -8.22
N PRO A 42 10.97 0.18 -7.80
CA PRO A 42 12.03 -0.67 -8.33
C PRO A 42 11.79 -1.00 -9.80
N ALA A 43 12.87 -1.19 -10.56
CA ALA A 43 12.77 -1.77 -11.89
C ALA A 43 12.45 -3.27 -11.79
N VAL A 44 11.89 -3.85 -12.84
CA VAL A 44 11.62 -5.28 -12.95
C VAL A 44 12.49 -5.88 -14.06
N GLU A 45 13.26 -6.91 -13.72
CA GLU A 45 14.12 -7.63 -14.66
C GLU A 45 13.73 -9.10 -14.77
N TRP A 46 13.48 -9.55 -16.00
CA TRP A 46 13.15 -10.93 -16.31
C TRP A 46 14.33 -11.86 -16.07
N GLN A 47 14.08 -12.97 -15.39
CA GLN A 47 15.06 -14.04 -15.21
C GLN A 47 15.01 -14.96 -16.43
N GLY A 48 15.64 -14.50 -17.51
CA GLY A 48 15.62 -15.15 -18.82
C GLY A 48 14.89 -14.32 -19.87
N THR A 49 14.24 -14.99 -20.82
CA THR A 49 13.50 -14.31 -21.89
C THR A 49 12.18 -13.76 -21.36
N ALA A 50 11.93 -12.48 -21.60
CA ALA A 50 10.63 -11.87 -21.33
C ALA A 50 9.52 -12.62 -22.10
N PRO A 51 8.33 -12.79 -21.50
CA PRO A 51 7.22 -13.41 -22.20
C PRO A 51 6.81 -12.55 -23.41
N SER A 52 6.61 -13.19 -24.56
CA SER A 52 6.36 -12.53 -25.84
C SER A 52 5.22 -13.18 -26.63
N GLU A 53 4.41 -14.00 -25.98
CA GLU A 53 3.24 -14.61 -26.59
C GLU A 53 2.18 -13.54 -26.87
N ALA A 54 1.31 -13.74 -27.86
CA ALA A 54 0.32 -12.73 -28.27
C ALA A 54 -0.63 -12.29 -27.14
N ILE A 55 -0.87 -13.15 -26.15
CA ILE A 55 -1.69 -12.84 -24.97
C ILE A 55 -1.04 -11.78 -24.06
N GLU A 56 0.27 -11.59 -24.13
CA GLU A 56 1.00 -10.59 -23.35
C GLU A 56 0.71 -9.16 -23.82
N ASP A 57 0.23 -8.99 -25.05
CA ASP A 57 -0.20 -7.71 -25.60
C ASP A 57 -1.66 -7.36 -25.21
N ASP A 58 -2.38 -8.27 -24.54
CA ASP A 58 -3.75 -8.01 -24.09
C ASP A 58 -3.75 -6.96 -22.96
N PRO A 59 -4.55 -5.87 -23.06
CA PRO A 59 -4.60 -4.82 -22.04
C PRO A 59 -4.92 -5.32 -20.62
N TRP A 60 -5.74 -6.36 -20.48
CA TRP A 60 -6.07 -6.96 -19.19
C TRP A 60 -4.89 -7.71 -18.59
N VAL A 61 -4.10 -8.38 -19.43
CA VAL A 61 -2.89 -9.10 -19.00
C VAL A 61 -1.80 -8.11 -18.59
N ILE A 62 -1.61 -7.04 -19.36
CA ILE A 62 -0.70 -5.94 -19.00
C ILE A 62 -1.10 -5.33 -17.65
N ALA A 63 -2.39 -5.07 -17.45
CA ALA A 63 -2.90 -4.53 -16.19
C ALA A 63 -2.72 -5.51 -15.01
N ALA A 64 -2.95 -6.80 -15.24
CA ALA A 64 -2.73 -7.83 -14.23
C ALA A 64 -1.26 -7.89 -13.80
N ARG A 65 -0.30 -7.87 -14.74
CA ARG A 65 1.14 -7.84 -14.43
C ARG A 65 1.53 -6.61 -13.60
N LYS A 66 1.08 -5.42 -14.02
CA LYS A 66 1.33 -4.18 -13.27
C LYS A 66 0.74 -4.22 -11.85
N SER A 67 -0.43 -4.83 -11.68
CA SER A 67 -1.02 -5.03 -10.35
C SER A 67 -0.17 -5.97 -9.50
N LEU A 68 0.26 -7.13 -10.03
CA LEU A 68 1.11 -8.07 -9.29
C LEU A 68 2.45 -7.43 -8.85
N GLU A 69 3.02 -6.59 -9.71
CA GLU A 69 4.20 -5.78 -9.41
C GLU A 69 3.94 -4.83 -8.23
N ALA A 70 2.89 -3.99 -8.33
CA ALA A 70 2.55 -3.03 -7.28
C ALA A 70 2.17 -3.70 -5.96
N GLN A 71 1.50 -4.86 -6.01
CA GLN A 71 1.18 -5.66 -4.82
C GLN A 71 2.43 -6.17 -4.11
N ALA A 72 3.43 -6.61 -4.86
CA ALA A 72 4.69 -7.10 -4.28
C ALA A 72 5.50 -5.95 -3.66
N VAL A 73 5.60 -4.80 -4.36
CA VAL A 73 6.25 -3.60 -3.82
C VAL A 73 5.56 -3.13 -2.54
N ALA A 74 4.23 -2.99 -2.56
CA ALA A 74 3.44 -2.56 -1.40
C ALA A 74 3.64 -3.46 -0.17
N GLN A 75 3.74 -4.78 -0.37
CA GLN A 75 4.01 -5.72 0.72
C GLN A 75 5.42 -5.59 1.27
N ASN A 76 6.44 -5.39 0.41
CA ASN A 76 7.82 -5.19 0.84
C ASN A 76 8.00 -3.92 1.66
N VAL A 77 7.42 -2.80 1.21
CA VAL A 77 7.53 -1.51 1.90
C VAL A 77 6.47 -1.31 2.99
N THR A 78 5.51 -2.24 3.10
CA THR A 78 4.37 -2.20 4.03
C THR A 78 3.49 -0.94 3.92
N ASP A 79 3.40 -0.38 2.71
CA ASP A 79 2.55 0.77 2.38
C ASP A 79 1.51 0.40 1.30
N PHE A 80 0.23 0.42 1.68
CA PHE A 80 -0.90 0.06 0.82
C PHE A 80 -1.63 1.29 0.25
N THR A 81 -0.98 2.46 0.31
CA THR A 81 -1.38 3.75 -0.29
C THR A 81 -0.40 4.20 -1.38
N LEU A 82 0.39 3.28 -1.94
CA LEU A 82 1.26 3.56 -3.08
C LEU A 82 0.41 3.92 -4.32
N PRO A 83 0.73 5.01 -5.05
CA PRO A 83 -0.02 5.40 -6.25
C PRO A 83 -0.13 4.28 -7.29
N GLU A 84 0.94 3.52 -7.50
CA GLU A 84 0.97 2.39 -8.44
C GLU A 84 0.03 1.27 -8.00
N LEU A 85 -0.07 1.02 -6.70
CA LEU A 85 -1.01 0.03 -6.15
C LEU A 85 -2.45 0.53 -6.28
N GLU A 86 -2.72 1.78 -5.93
CA GLU A 86 -4.06 2.39 -6.05
C GLU A 86 -4.55 2.32 -7.50
N ALA A 87 -3.69 2.68 -8.45
CA ALA A 87 -4.01 2.71 -9.88
C ALA A 87 -4.31 1.33 -10.48
N THR A 88 -3.75 0.25 -9.91
CA THR A 88 -3.79 -1.10 -10.49
C THR A 88 -4.57 -2.12 -9.66
N THR A 89 -5.00 -1.74 -8.45
CA THR A 89 -5.59 -2.68 -7.48
C THR A 89 -6.75 -2.03 -6.72
N GLY A 90 -7.93 -2.65 -6.77
CA GLY A 90 -9.13 -2.18 -6.08
C GLY A 90 -9.00 -2.17 -4.56
N LEU A 91 -9.76 -1.29 -3.90
CA LEU A 91 -9.70 -1.03 -2.46
C LEU A 91 -9.84 -2.28 -1.59
N GLU A 92 -10.80 -3.16 -1.91
CA GLU A 92 -11.00 -4.39 -1.14
C GLU A 92 -9.77 -5.31 -1.17
N LEU A 93 -9.15 -5.44 -2.34
CA LEU A 93 -7.94 -6.26 -2.51
C LEU A 93 -6.75 -5.62 -1.80
N ARG A 94 -6.54 -4.30 -1.92
CA ARG A 94 -5.52 -3.57 -1.14
C ARG A 94 -5.70 -3.76 0.36
N THR A 95 -6.94 -3.67 0.84
CA THR A 95 -7.28 -3.90 2.25
C THR A 95 -6.93 -5.32 2.68
N ARG A 96 -7.24 -6.32 1.86
CA ARG A 96 -6.91 -7.72 2.14
C ARG A 96 -5.40 -7.96 2.19
N LEU A 97 -4.66 -7.41 1.23
CA LEU A 97 -3.20 -7.53 1.16
C LEU A 97 -2.52 -6.95 2.41
N SER A 98 -3.03 -5.83 2.93
CA SER A 98 -2.48 -5.20 4.14
C SER A 98 -2.53 -6.08 5.41
N ARG A 99 -3.39 -7.10 5.42
CA ARG A 99 -3.53 -7.99 6.58
C ARG A 99 -2.33 -8.89 6.78
N ILE A 100 -1.59 -9.24 5.72
CA ILE A 100 -0.45 -10.15 5.79
C ILE A 100 0.67 -9.54 6.65
N PRO A 101 1.30 -8.43 6.26
CA PRO A 101 2.36 -7.83 7.07
C PRO A 101 1.85 -7.34 8.42
N LEU A 102 0.58 -6.92 8.52
CA LEU A 102 -0.02 -6.56 9.80
C LEU A 102 -0.06 -7.74 10.78
N ASN A 103 -0.43 -8.93 10.31
CA ASN A 103 -0.47 -10.14 11.13
C ASN A 103 0.95 -10.60 11.50
N ASP A 104 1.90 -10.52 10.57
CA ASP A 104 3.30 -10.88 10.84
C ASP A 104 3.87 -10.01 11.96
N VAL A 105 3.74 -8.69 11.82
CA VAL A 105 4.25 -7.72 12.81
C VAL A 105 3.52 -7.85 14.15
N ALA A 106 2.19 -8.05 14.16
CA ALA A 106 1.43 -8.30 15.38
C ALA A 106 1.90 -9.57 16.12
N GLN A 107 2.40 -10.56 15.39
CA GLN A 107 3.00 -11.78 15.92
C GLN A 107 4.50 -11.66 16.20
N LYS A 108 5.08 -10.44 16.12
CA LYS A 108 6.52 -10.18 16.27
C LYS A 108 7.38 -10.94 15.25
N ARG A 109 6.80 -11.28 14.10
CA ARG A 109 7.51 -11.81 12.94
C ARG A 109 7.82 -10.66 11.99
N ARG A 110 8.92 -10.79 11.26
CA ARG A 110 9.20 -9.91 10.12
C ARG A 110 8.33 -10.36 8.94
N PRO A 111 7.71 -9.44 8.19
CA PRO A 111 7.11 -9.79 6.91
C PRO A 111 8.16 -10.39 5.96
N ASP A 112 7.78 -11.44 5.24
CA ASP A 112 8.64 -12.06 4.24
C ASP A 112 8.89 -11.10 3.06
N ILE A 113 10.04 -11.27 2.41
CA ILE A 113 10.45 -10.49 1.23
C ILE A 113 9.84 -11.11 -0.01
N ARG A 114 9.26 -10.27 -0.86
CA ARG A 114 8.85 -10.64 -2.21
C ARG A 114 9.95 -10.22 -3.19
N PRO A 115 10.72 -11.16 -3.75
CA PRO A 115 11.87 -10.84 -4.60
C PRO A 115 11.48 -10.15 -5.93
N GLY A 116 10.24 -10.35 -6.36
CA GLY A 116 9.65 -9.78 -7.56
C GLY A 116 8.12 -9.89 -7.53
N PRO A 117 7.44 -9.49 -8.61
CA PRO A 117 6.02 -9.77 -8.81
C PRO A 117 5.74 -11.28 -8.69
N ASP A 118 4.56 -11.67 -8.23
CA ASP A 118 4.15 -13.09 -8.27
C ASP A 118 4.21 -13.60 -9.73
N PRO A 119 5.00 -14.65 -10.04
CA PRO A 119 5.15 -15.14 -11.40
C PRO A 119 3.82 -15.58 -11.97
N PHE A 120 3.49 -15.08 -13.15
CA PHE A 120 2.18 -15.29 -13.76
C PHE A 120 2.28 -15.69 -15.22
N LEU A 121 1.67 -16.83 -15.54
CA LEU A 121 1.46 -17.35 -16.90
C LEU A 121 -0.01 -17.14 -17.28
N PRO A 122 -0.34 -16.12 -18.09
CA PRO A 122 -1.69 -15.93 -18.58
C PRO A 122 -2.06 -17.06 -19.55
N LEU A 123 -3.30 -17.52 -19.48
CA LEU A 123 -3.85 -18.55 -20.38
C LEU A 123 -4.99 -17.99 -21.22
N THR A 124 -5.88 -17.21 -20.61
CA THR A 124 -6.95 -16.52 -21.33
C THR A 124 -7.25 -15.16 -20.71
N ALA A 125 -7.74 -14.23 -21.52
CA ALA A 125 -8.23 -12.93 -21.10
C ALA A 125 -9.50 -12.59 -21.88
N HIS A 126 -10.57 -12.26 -21.17
CA HIS A 126 -11.88 -12.00 -21.76
C HIS A 126 -12.59 -10.85 -21.06
N ALA A 127 -13.47 -10.17 -21.79
CA ALA A 127 -14.43 -9.27 -21.17
C ALA A 127 -15.35 -10.06 -20.22
N GLY A 128 -15.65 -9.47 -19.07
CA GLY A 128 -16.54 -10.05 -18.08
C GLY A 128 -18.01 -9.93 -18.49
N ARG A 129 -18.88 -10.48 -17.66
CA ARG A 129 -20.34 -10.50 -17.91
C ARG A 129 -20.93 -9.09 -17.92
N ASP A 130 -20.44 -8.21 -17.06
CA ASP A 130 -20.95 -6.85 -16.90
C ASP A 130 -20.11 -5.86 -17.72
N PRO A 131 -20.72 -4.81 -18.31
CA PRO A 131 -19.98 -3.80 -19.05
C PRO A 131 -18.85 -3.19 -18.22
N GLY A 132 -17.65 -3.12 -18.79
CA GLY A 132 -16.47 -2.59 -18.10
C GLY A 132 -15.81 -3.56 -17.13
N THR A 133 -16.22 -4.83 -17.08
CA THR A 133 -15.52 -5.87 -16.32
C THR A 133 -14.69 -6.77 -17.23
N GLY A 134 -13.72 -7.48 -16.66
CA GLY A 134 -12.85 -8.40 -17.36
C GLY A 134 -12.43 -9.57 -16.47
N GLU A 135 -11.95 -10.64 -17.08
CA GLU A 135 -11.37 -11.78 -16.38
C GLU A 135 -10.08 -12.20 -17.07
N VAL A 136 -9.02 -12.37 -16.28
CA VAL A 136 -7.76 -12.96 -16.74
C VAL A 136 -7.53 -14.25 -15.99
N HIS A 137 -7.45 -15.36 -16.72
CA HIS A 137 -7.21 -16.68 -16.15
C HIS A 137 -5.76 -17.08 -16.41
N GLY A 138 -5.15 -17.76 -15.46
CA GLY A 138 -3.79 -18.25 -15.63
C GLY A 138 -3.25 -19.00 -14.43
N CYS A 139 -1.96 -19.31 -14.50
CA CYS A 139 -1.23 -19.99 -13.44
C CYS A 139 -0.33 -18.98 -12.73
N VAL A 140 -0.48 -18.85 -11.41
CA VAL A 140 0.34 -17.96 -10.59
C VAL A 140 1.16 -18.74 -9.59
N VAL A 141 2.42 -18.35 -9.40
CA VAL A 141 3.24 -18.78 -8.27
C VAL A 141 3.19 -17.67 -7.23
N ARG A 142 2.76 -17.99 -6.01
CA ARG A 142 2.89 -17.07 -4.89
C ARG A 142 4.19 -17.35 -4.19
N TRP A 143 5.08 -16.36 -4.17
CA TRP A 143 6.40 -16.51 -3.59
C TRP A 143 6.74 -15.38 -2.61
N ALA A 144 7.42 -15.75 -1.55
CA ALA A 144 8.08 -14.87 -0.61
C ALA A 144 9.15 -15.70 0.12
N SER A 145 10.21 -15.04 0.60
CA SER A 145 11.29 -15.67 1.35
C SER A 145 11.83 -14.71 2.40
N ASP A 146 12.49 -15.24 3.42
CA ASP A 146 13.13 -14.45 4.47
C ASP A 146 14.42 -13.75 3.99
N THR A 147 15.06 -14.29 2.95
CA THR A 147 16.30 -13.77 2.34
C THR A 147 16.06 -12.92 1.08
N GLY A 148 14.91 -13.04 0.44
CA GLY A 148 14.63 -12.39 -0.85
C GLY A 148 15.22 -13.16 -2.03
N GLU A 149 15.60 -14.42 -1.82
CA GLU A 149 15.99 -15.35 -2.88
C GLU A 149 14.75 -16.05 -3.46
N ILE A 150 14.90 -16.58 -4.68
CA ILE A 150 13.87 -17.41 -5.31
C ILE A 150 13.77 -18.73 -4.52
N PRO A 151 12.57 -19.11 -4.04
CA PRO A 151 12.40 -20.40 -3.36
C PRO A 151 12.77 -21.59 -4.24
N ASP A 152 13.39 -22.62 -3.66
CA ASP A 152 13.80 -23.85 -4.37
C ASP A 152 12.63 -24.59 -5.04
N GLU A 153 11.46 -24.54 -4.39
CA GLU A 153 10.23 -25.16 -4.88
C GLU A 153 9.20 -24.08 -5.23
N LEU A 154 8.82 -24.03 -6.50
CA LEU A 154 7.76 -23.16 -7.00
C LEU A 154 6.56 -24.01 -7.40
N SER A 155 5.43 -23.78 -6.73
CA SER A 155 4.16 -24.43 -7.07
C SER A 155 3.20 -23.40 -7.66
N ALA A 156 2.82 -23.60 -8.92
CA ALA A 156 1.82 -22.76 -9.56
C ALA A 156 0.40 -23.22 -9.16
N THR A 157 -0.51 -22.27 -9.01
CA THR A 157 -1.93 -22.52 -8.76
C THR A 157 -2.77 -21.78 -9.78
N GLY A 158 -3.87 -22.39 -10.22
CA GLY A 158 -4.84 -21.75 -11.10
C GLY A 158 -5.53 -20.57 -10.43
N VAL A 159 -5.62 -19.45 -11.15
CA VAL A 159 -6.29 -18.24 -10.68
C VAL A 159 -7.11 -17.57 -11.79
N MET A 160 -8.15 -16.87 -11.36
CA MET A 160 -8.85 -15.85 -12.12
C MET A 160 -8.69 -14.51 -11.41
N PHE A 161 -8.13 -13.54 -12.12
CA PHE A 161 -8.18 -12.13 -11.74
C PHE A 161 -9.47 -11.53 -12.28
N ARG A 162 -10.34 -11.06 -11.38
CA ARG A 162 -11.46 -10.21 -11.78
C ARG A 162 -10.95 -8.79 -11.95
N MET A 163 -11.29 -8.22 -13.08
CA MET A 163 -10.82 -6.92 -13.53
C MET A 163 -11.99 -5.95 -13.64
N GLU A 164 -11.71 -4.67 -13.46
CA GLU A 164 -12.63 -3.60 -13.82
C GLU A 164 -11.92 -2.52 -14.65
N HIS A 165 -12.72 -1.82 -15.44
CA HIS A 165 -12.35 -0.63 -16.19
C HIS A 165 -12.95 0.60 -15.49
N LEU A 166 -12.08 1.46 -14.99
CA LEU A 166 -12.48 2.73 -14.41
C LEU A 166 -12.83 3.76 -15.48
N ALA A 167 -13.63 4.76 -15.10
CA ALA A 167 -14.06 5.84 -16.00
C ALA A 167 -12.88 6.62 -16.65
N GLY A 168 -11.72 6.63 -15.99
CA GLY A 168 -10.49 7.27 -16.49
C GLY A 168 -9.68 6.44 -17.50
N GLY A 169 -10.16 5.27 -17.92
CA GLY A 169 -9.42 4.39 -18.85
C GLY A 169 -8.52 3.36 -18.16
N GLN A 170 -8.41 3.40 -16.83
CA GLN A 170 -7.56 2.48 -16.07
C GLN A 170 -8.19 1.10 -15.93
N LEU A 171 -7.39 0.05 -16.12
CA LEU A 171 -7.75 -1.33 -15.82
C LEU A 171 -7.09 -1.75 -14.51
N ARG A 172 -7.82 -2.43 -13.62
CA ARG A 172 -7.28 -2.90 -12.34
C ARG A 172 -7.88 -4.22 -11.87
N ILE A 173 -7.13 -4.95 -11.05
CA ILE A 173 -7.63 -6.16 -10.37
C ILE A 173 -8.51 -5.74 -9.19
N THR A 174 -9.74 -6.24 -9.13
CA THR A 174 -10.65 -6.04 -7.99
C THR A 174 -10.62 -7.20 -7.02
N SER A 175 -10.46 -8.43 -7.53
CA SER A 175 -10.38 -9.63 -6.70
C SER A 175 -9.62 -10.76 -7.39
N VAL A 176 -9.10 -11.67 -6.58
CA VAL A 176 -8.42 -12.89 -7.03
C VAL A 176 -9.23 -14.09 -6.56
N VAL A 177 -9.55 -15.00 -7.49
CA VAL A 177 -10.25 -16.26 -7.22
C VAL A 177 -9.32 -17.41 -7.56
N THR A 178 -9.18 -18.37 -6.66
CA THR A 178 -8.44 -19.61 -6.94
C THR A 178 -9.31 -20.54 -7.78
N LEU A 179 -8.73 -21.11 -8.82
CA LEU A 179 -9.34 -22.10 -9.70
C LEU A 179 -8.64 -23.46 -9.49
N PRO A 180 -9.11 -24.29 -8.55
CA PRO A 180 -8.45 -25.55 -8.23
C PRO A 180 -8.50 -26.56 -9.38
N ASP A 181 -9.50 -26.44 -10.27
CA ASP A 181 -9.68 -27.34 -11.41
C ASP A 181 -8.84 -26.93 -12.64
N LEU A 182 -8.18 -25.77 -12.60
CA LEU A 182 -7.27 -25.34 -13.65
C LEU A 182 -5.90 -25.98 -13.42
N ASP A 183 -5.51 -26.89 -14.32
CA ASP A 183 -4.24 -27.62 -14.22
C ASP A 183 -3.05 -26.69 -14.46
N CYS A 184 -2.30 -26.44 -13.38
CA CYS A 184 -1.06 -25.69 -13.38
C CYS A 184 0.16 -26.56 -13.00
N SER A 185 0.00 -27.88 -12.94
CA SER A 185 1.05 -28.81 -12.46
C SER A 185 2.33 -28.77 -13.31
N THR A 186 2.19 -28.50 -14.60
CA THR A 186 3.32 -28.35 -15.53
C THR A 186 3.59 -26.91 -15.94
N ALA A 187 2.86 -25.95 -15.37
CA ALA A 187 3.01 -24.55 -15.73
C ALA A 187 4.38 -24.03 -15.29
N LYS A 188 5.00 -23.21 -16.15
CA LYS A 188 6.27 -22.54 -15.85
C LYS A 188 6.10 -21.03 -16.02
N PRO A 189 5.46 -20.34 -15.06
CA PRO A 189 5.32 -18.89 -15.14
C PRO A 189 6.66 -18.19 -15.24
N PRO A 190 6.80 -17.18 -16.13
CA PRO A 190 8.03 -16.43 -16.27
C PRO A 190 8.35 -15.68 -14.97
N LEU A 191 9.61 -15.76 -14.55
CA LEU A 191 10.10 -15.15 -13.33
C LEU A 191 10.67 -13.76 -13.62
N ALA A 192 10.35 -12.80 -12.76
CA ALA A 192 10.96 -11.47 -12.79
C ALA A 192 11.33 -11.04 -11.37
N MET A 193 12.40 -10.26 -11.25
CA MET A 193 12.97 -9.82 -9.97
C MET A 193 13.00 -8.29 -9.92
N PHE A 194 12.90 -7.73 -8.72
CA PHE A 194 13.11 -6.31 -8.49
C PHE A 194 14.59 -5.95 -8.52
N VAL A 195 14.91 -4.82 -9.16
CA VAL A 195 16.25 -4.23 -9.18
C VAL A 195 16.15 -2.75 -8.77
N PRO A 196 16.75 -2.34 -7.63
CA PRO A 196 17.50 -3.17 -6.69
C PRO A 196 16.61 -4.20 -5.98
N ALA A 197 17.24 -5.28 -5.48
CA ALA A 197 16.54 -6.28 -4.67
C ALA A 197 15.92 -5.61 -3.43
N PRO A 198 14.72 -6.01 -3.00
CA PRO A 198 14.05 -5.36 -1.88
C PRO A 198 14.80 -5.59 -0.58
N GLU A 199 15.00 -4.52 0.19
CA GLU A 199 15.49 -4.65 1.56
C GLU A 199 14.39 -5.19 2.46
N PRO A 200 14.74 -6.03 3.44
CA PRO A 200 13.71 -6.57 4.29
C PRO A 200 13.14 -5.53 5.25
N SER A 201 11.83 -5.63 5.51
CA SER A 201 11.09 -4.56 6.21
C SER A 201 11.68 -4.23 7.58
N THR A 202 11.71 -2.93 7.91
CA THR A 202 12.12 -2.40 9.22
C THR A 202 10.93 -2.15 10.14
N VAL A 203 9.70 -2.40 9.66
CA VAL A 203 8.47 -2.21 10.44
C VAL A 203 8.32 -3.31 11.48
N THR A 204 8.30 -2.90 12.75
CA THR A 204 8.18 -3.79 13.92
C THR A 204 6.94 -3.50 14.77
N ASP A 205 6.19 -2.47 14.43
CA ASP A 205 4.91 -2.11 15.07
C ASP A 205 3.79 -2.16 14.03
N ALA A 206 2.69 -2.85 14.35
CA ALA A 206 1.54 -2.99 13.47
C ALA A 206 0.85 -1.66 13.18
N GLN A 207 1.03 -0.63 14.02
CA GLN A 207 0.56 0.73 13.74
C GLN A 207 1.32 1.40 12.61
N ASN A 208 2.57 0.98 12.34
CA ASN A 208 3.41 1.53 11.28
C ASN A 208 3.18 0.86 9.91
N VAL A 209 2.29 -0.14 9.83
CA VAL A 209 1.83 -0.70 8.55
C VAL A 209 0.77 0.25 7.97
N VAL A 210 1.08 0.91 6.86
CA VAL A 210 0.19 1.92 6.28
C VAL A 210 -0.95 1.23 5.55
N ARG A 211 -2.13 1.22 6.18
CA ARG A 211 -3.33 0.54 5.66
C ARG A 211 -3.87 1.22 4.41
N ALA A 212 -4.48 0.41 3.55
CA ALA A 212 -5.22 0.91 2.39
C ALA A 212 -6.34 1.87 2.82
N LYS A 213 -6.55 2.92 2.02
CA LYS A 213 -7.60 3.91 2.19
C LYS A 213 -8.30 4.13 0.85
N PRO A 214 -9.56 4.62 0.85
CA PRO A 214 -10.20 5.09 -0.37
C PRO A 214 -9.34 6.17 -1.05
N ALA A 215 -9.06 5.97 -2.33
CA ALA A 215 -8.35 6.91 -3.20
C ALA A 215 -9.35 7.57 -4.16
N GLU A 216 -9.02 8.72 -4.75
CA GLU A 216 -9.95 9.48 -5.61
C GLU A 216 -10.50 8.69 -6.80
N ILE A 217 -9.75 7.67 -7.23
CA ILE A 217 -10.11 6.76 -8.33
C ILE A 217 -11.06 5.62 -7.91
N ASP A 218 -11.28 5.43 -6.61
CA ASP A 218 -12.19 4.41 -6.10
C ASP A 218 -13.64 4.88 -6.25
N PRO A 219 -14.57 4.02 -6.72
CA PRO A 219 -15.99 4.36 -6.83
C PRO A 219 -16.65 4.85 -5.53
N GLU A 220 -16.09 4.43 -4.39
CA GLU A 220 -16.59 4.73 -3.05
C GLU A 220 -15.99 6.01 -2.44
N TYR A 221 -15.12 6.72 -3.17
CA TYR A 221 -14.43 7.90 -2.63
C TYR A 221 -15.39 9.08 -2.41
N VAL A 222 -15.39 9.59 -1.18
CA VAL A 222 -16.07 10.83 -0.80
C VAL A 222 -15.00 11.86 -0.47
N LYS A 223 -14.96 12.95 -1.25
CA LYS A 223 -14.00 14.05 -1.05
C LYS A 223 -14.20 14.69 0.34
N PRO A 224 -13.15 14.82 1.18
CA PRO A 224 -13.25 15.57 2.43
C PRO A 224 -13.62 17.04 2.15
N ALA A 225 -14.53 17.59 2.97
CA ALA A 225 -14.97 18.98 2.90
C ALA A 225 -13.89 19.98 3.35
#